data_AF-A0A2D7TCP0-F1
#
_entry.id   AF-A0A2D7TCP0-F1
#
_cell.length_a   1.000
_cell.length_b   1.000
_cell.length_c   1.000
_cell.angle_alpha   90.00
_cell.angle_beta   90.00
_cell.angle_gamma   90.00
#
_symmetry.space_group_name_H-M   'P 1'
#
loop_
_entity.id
_entity.type
_entity.pdbx_description
1 polymer ?
#
loop_
_entity_poly.entity_id
_entity_poly.type
_entity_poly.pdbx_seq_one_letter_code
_entity_poly.pdbx_strand_id
1 'polypeptide(L)'
;MIFGELNNSNFLIFAIKNYENPQSLTEEDFYGDLKRFKYIKRLINKYLNGGELNINLILNHVVVLYNVFGDATTPMLFHKIVDNESRSIIKAILLFIGRLPDGYCDHIEISKHCLGKLKVI
;
A
#
# COMPACT_ATOMS: atom_id res chain seq x y z
N MET A 1 -9.54 -18.19 1.81
CA MET A 1 -9.49 -18.02 3.28
C MET A 1 -9.96 -16.61 3.57
N ILE A 2 -11.13 -16.44 4.19
CA ILE A 2 -11.59 -15.13 4.67
C ILE A 2 -10.76 -14.86 5.92
N PHE A 3 -9.58 -14.26 5.76
CA PHE A 3 -8.84 -13.76 6.91
C PHE A 3 -9.70 -12.66 7.53
N GLY A 4 -10.32 -12.95 8.67
CA GLY A 4 -10.82 -11.93 9.58
C GLY A 4 -9.73 -10.88 9.77
N GLU A 5 -10.13 -9.61 9.80
CA GLU A 5 -9.29 -8.41 9.69
C GLU A 5 -7.84 -8.59 10.15
N LEU A 6 -6.89 -8.16 9.32
CA LEU A 6 -5.49 -8.11 9.71
C LEU A 6 -5.33 -7.30 11.00
N ASN A 7 -4.61 -7.85 11.95
CA ASN A 7 -4.26 -7.25 13.22
C ASN A 7 -2.76 -7.42 13.49
N ASN A 8 -2.23 -6.77 14.53
CA ASN A 8 -0.79 -6.80 14.81
C ASN A 8 -0.26 -8.22 15.08
N SER A 9 -1.08 -9.11 15.63
CA SER A 9 -0.71 -10.48 15.98
C SER A 9 -0.64 -11.42 14.77
N ASN A 10 -1.46 -11.18 13.74
CA ASN A 10 -1.51 -12.03 12.54
C ASN A 10 -0.79 -11.42 11.33
N PHE A 11 -0.48 -10.11 11.33
CA PHE A 11 0.10 -9.41 10.18
C PHE A 11 1.41 -10.05 9.70
N LEU A 12 2.33 -10.36 10.62
CA LEU A 12 3.64 -10.90 10.26
C LEU A 12 3.50 -12.29 9.63
N ILE A 13 2.69 -13.16 10.24
CA ILE A 13 2.43 -14.52 9.72
C ILE A 13 1.76 -14.43 8.35
N PHE A 14 0.80 -13.51 8.18
CA PHE A 14 0.16 -13.27 6.90
C PHE A 14 1.15 -12.78 5.84
N ALA A 15 2.04 -11.84 6.18
CA ALA A 15 3.08 -11.33 5.28
C ALA A 15 4.03 -12.45 4.84
N ILE A 16 4.52 -13.27 5.78
CA ILE A 16 5.42 -14.40 5.47
C ILE A 16 4.75 -15.38 4.52
N LYS A 17 3.48 -15.74 4.76
CA LYS A 17 2.75 -16.70 3.92
C LYS A 17 2.51 -16.23 2.49
N ASN A 18 2.51 -14.92 2.24
CA ASN A 18 2.26 -14.34 0.93
C ASN A 18 3.52 -13.72 0.32
N TYR A 19 4.70 -13.90 0.93
CA TYR A 19 5.94 -13.34 0.40
C TYR A 19 6.56 -14.29 -0.62
N GLU A 20 6.58 -13.85 -1.87
CA GLU A 20 7.22 -14.52 -2.99
C GLU A 20 8.13 -13.52 -3.72
N ASN A 21 9.42 -13.57 -3.43
CA ASN A 21 10.41 -12.74 -4.12
C ASN A 21 11.29 -13.64 -5.02
N PRO A 22 11.12 -13.58 -6.36
CA PRO A 22 11.90 -14.39 -7.29
C PRO A 22 13.40 -14.06 -7.29
N GLN A 23 13.78 -12.87 -6.82
CA GLN A 23 15.13 -12.34 -6.91
C GLN A 23 15.97 -12.61 -5.65
N SER A 24 15.33 -12.77 -4.48
CA SER A 24 16.02 -13.11 -3.24
C SER A 24 15.05 -13.52 -2.12
N LEU A 25 15.42 -14.54 -1.34
CA LEU A 25 14.59 -15.13 -0.28
C LEU A 25 15.20 -14.98 1.12
N THR A 26 16.09 -14.01 1.33
CA THR A 26 16.66 -13.80 2.67
C THR A 26 15.67 -13.12 3.61
N GLU A 27 15.83 -13.36 4.91
CA GLU A 27 15.08 -12.67 5.96
C GLU A 27 15.28 -11.14 5.90
N GLU A 28 16.50 -10.71 5.58
CA GLU A 28 16.83 -9.28 5.48
C GLU A 28 16.05 -8.59 4.36
N ASP A 29 15.91 -9.24 3.20
CA ASP A 29 15.14 -8.72 2.07
C ASP A 29 13.66 -8.60 2.43
N PHE A 30 13.09 -9.63 3.06
CA PHE A 30 11.72 -9.63 3.53
C PHE A 30 11.43 -8.44 4.46
N TYR A 31 12.26 -8.21 5.47
CA TYR A 31 12.10 -7.04 6.34
C TYR A 31 12.40 -5.73 5.63
N GLY A 32 13.28 -5.74 4.63
CA GLY A 32 13.55 -4.63 3.71
C GLY A 32 12.28 -4.18 2.99
N ASP A 33 11.53 -5.11 2.42
CA ASP A 33 10.27 -4.82 1.74
C ASP A 33 9.15 -4.42 2.71
N LEU A 34 9.10 -5.03 3.90
CA LEU A 34 8.16 -4.58 4.94
C LEU A 34 8.39 -3.12 5.38
N LYS A 35 9.62 -2.61 5.33
CA LYS A 35 9.90 -1.19 5.63
C LYS A 35 9.24 -0.23 4.62
N ARG A 36 8.92 -0.69 3.40
CA ARG A 36 8.26 0.15 2.38
C ARG A 36 6.88 0.61 2.82
N PHE A 37 6.10 -0.20 3.53
CA PHE A 37 4.81 0.20 4.08
C PHE A 37 4.94 1.43 5.01
N LYS A 38 5.92 1.40 5.92
CA LYS A 38 6.22 2.54 6.81
C LYS A 38 6.66 3.75 6.01
N TYR A 39 7.42 3.55 4.94
CA TYR A 39 7.90 4.65 4.13
C TYR A 39 6.79 5.32 3.29
N ILE A 40 5.92 4.54 2.66
CA ILE A 40 4.71 5.03 1.98
C ILE A 40 3.89 5.89 2.95
N LYS A 41 3.60 5.37 4.15
CA LYS A 41 2.87 6.12 5.19
C LYS A 41 3.56 7.45 5.52
N ARG A 42 4.89 7.46 5.66
CA ARG A 42 5.67 8.68 5.91
C ARG A 42 5.54 9.69 4.76
N LEU A 43 5.58 9.25 3.51
CA LEU A 43 5.45 10.13 2.34
C LEU A 43 4.07 10.76 2.27
N ILE A 44 3.01 9.98 2.51
CA ILE A 44 1.63 10.49 2.52
C ILE A 44 1.43 11.47 3.68
N ASN A 45 1.87 11.13 4.90
CA ASN A 45 1.77 12.03 6.04
C ASN A 45 2.52 13.35 5.81
N LYS A 46 3.70 13.30 5.16
CA LYS A 46 4.43 14.51 4.79
C LYS A 46 3.61 15.40 3.85
N TYR A 47 2.92 14.80 2.88
CA TYR A 47 2.02 15.52 1.98
C TYR A 47 0.82 16.12 2.73
N LEU A 48 0.15 15.35 3.59
CA LEU A 48 -0.99 15.84 4.38
C LEU A 48 -0.60 16.99 5.32
N ASN A 49 0.65 17.02 5.79
CA ASN A 49 1.21 18.12 6.59
C ASN A 49 1.66 19.34 5.74
N GLY A 50 1.18 19.47 4.50
CA GLY A 50 1.47 20.61 3.62
C GLY A 50 2.71 20.46 2.74
N GLY A 51 3.35 19.29 2.74
CA GLY A 51 4.45 18.98 1.82
C GLY A 51 3.98 18.62 0.41
N GLU A 52 4.93 18.32 -0.47
CA GLU A 52 4.62 17.84 -1.82
C GLU A 52 4.33 16.33 -1.84
N LEU A 53 3.30 15.92 -2.59
CA LEU A 53 3.01 14.50 -2.87
C LEU A 53 3.99 13.94 -3.89
N ASN A 54 5.00 13.19 -3.44
CA ASN A 54 5.95 12.51 -4.32
C ASN A 54 5.35 11.20 -4.87
N ILE A 55 4.53 11.34 -5.91
CA ILE A 55 3.68 10.27 -6.39
C ILE A 55 4.44 9.12 -7.07
N ASN A 56 5.48 9.44 -7.84
CA ASN A 56 6.33 8.45 -8.50
C ASN A 56 7.04 7.55 -7.49
N LEU A 57 7.54 8.14 -6.39
CA LEU A 57 8.19 7.37 -5.34
C LEU A 57 7.20 6.45 -4.62
N ILE A 58 6.01 6.95 -4.28
CA ILE A 58 4.96 6.12 -3.66
C ILE A 58 4.57 4.98 -4.60
N LEU A 59 4.33 5.29 -5.88
CA LEU A 59 3.95 4.31 -6.90
C LEU A 59 5.01 3.22 -7.03
N ASN A 60 6.29 3.60 -7.08
CA ASN A 60 7.41 2.65 -7.11
C ASN A 60 7.41 1.71 -5.90
N HIS A 61 7.22 2.24 -4.67
CA HIS A 61 7.12 1.38 -3.49
C HIS A 61 5.92 0.44 -3.54
N VAL A 62 4.76 0.92 -4.01
CA VAL A 62 3.55 0.11 -4.14
C VAL A 62 3.75 -1.01 -5.17
N VAL A 63 4.30 -0.71 -6.34
CA VAL A 63 4.57 -1.72 -7.39
C VAL A 63 5.53 -2.79 -6.88
N VAL A 64 6.63 -2.40 -6.21
CA VAL A 64 7.55 -3.38 -5.62
C VAL A 64 6.83 -4.27 -4.61
N LEU A 65 5.96 -3.71 -3.76
CA LEU A 65 5.18 -4.52 -2.82
C LEU A 65 4.27 -5.52 -3.54
N TYR A 66 3.58 -5.13 -4.61
CA TYR A 66 2.78 -6.08 -5.42
C TYR A 66 3.63 -7.15 -6.08
N ASN A 67 4.87 -6.85 -6.47
CA ASN A 67 5.76 -7.85 -7.07
C ASN A 67 6.18 -8.94 -6.07
N VAL A 68 6.28 -8.61 -4.77
CA VAL A 68 6.74 -9.57 -3.74
C VAL A 68 5.64 -10.12 -2.83
N PHE A 69 4.51 -9.43 -2.69
CA PHE A 69 3.38 -9.87 -1.85
C PHE A 69 2.11 -10.16 -2.67
N GLY A 70 2.11 -9.89 -3.98
CA GLY A 70 0.93 -10.04 -4.82
C GLY A 70 -0.28 -9.27 -4.28
N ASP A 71 -1.45 -9.90 -4.39
CA ASP A 71 -2.73 -9.32 -3.97
C ASP A 71 -2.83 -9.13 -2.45
N ALA A 72 -1.97 -9.76 -1.65
CA ALA A 72 -1.87 -9.51 -0.22
C ALA A 72 -1.40 -8.08 0.11
N THR A 73 -0.79 -7.38 -0.85
CA THR A 73 -0.39 -5.97 -0.71
C THR A 73 -1.56 -5.07 -0.33
N THR A 74 -2.73 -5.23 -0.98
CA THR A 74 -3.91 -4.39 -0.73
C THR A 74 -4.32 -4.42 0.75
N PRO A 75 -4.69 -5.57 1.35
CA PRO A 75 -5.08 -5.61 2.74
C PRO A 75 -3.95 -5.19 3.68
N MET A 76 -2.69 -5.47 3.35
CA MET A 76 -1.54 -5.04 4.16
C MET A 76 -1.38 -3.51 4.18
N LEU A 77 -1.58 -2.82 3.04
CA LEU A 77 -1.56 -1.36 2.98
C LEU A 77 -2.65 -0.74 3.86
N PHE A 78 -3.89 -1.22 3.74
CA PHE A 78 -5.03 -0.70 4.51
C PHE A 78 -4.97 -1.05 6.00
N HIS A 79 -4.26 -2.11 6.37
CA HIS A 79 -3.95 -2.42 7.75
C HIS A 79 -2.91 -1.44 8.33
N LYS A 80 -1.84 -1.11 7.59
CA LYS A 80 -0.77 -0.21 8.07
C LYS A 80 -1.13 1.27 8.02
N ILE A 81 -1.99 1.65 7.08
CA ILE A 81 -2.46 3.02 6.84
C ILE A 81 -3.92 3.07 7.27
N VAL A 82 -4.16 3.65 8.44
CA VAL A 82 -5.46 3.60 9.13
C VAL A 82 -6.28 4.88 8.98
N ASP A 83 -5.63 6.01 8.75
CA ASP A 83 -6.28 7.31 8.62
C ASP A 83 -7.00 7.43 7.27
N ASN A 84 -8.23 7.96 7.28
CA ASN A 84 -9.10 7.98 6.10
C ASN A 84 -8.54 8.83 4.97
N GLU A 85 -7.83 9.93 5.28
CA GLU A 85 -7.20 10.79 4.27
C GLU A 85 -6.07 10.06 3.53
N SER A 86 -5.15 9.38 4.25
CA SER A 86 -4.12 8.58 3.59
C SER A 86 -4.72 7.39 2.85
N ARG A 87 -5.76 6.75 3.40
CA ARG A 87 -6.49 5.67 2.71
C ARG A 87 -7.13 6.15 1.41
N SER A 88 -7.69 7.36 1.38
CA SER A 88 -8.23 7.99 0.17
C SER A 88 -7.16 8.14 -0.93
N ILE A 89 -5.93 8.51 -0.54
CA ILE A 89 -4.78 8.64 -1.45
C ILE A 89 -4.31 7.27 -1.95
N ILE A 90 -4.19 6.28 -1.05
CA ILE A 90 -3.85 4.90 -1.42
C ILE A 90 -4.90 4.33 -2.37
N LYS A 91 -6.20 4.53 -2.09
CA LYS A 91 -7.30 4.06 -2.94
C LYS A 91 -7.19 4.63 -4.36
N ALA A 92 -6.81 5.91 -4.51
CA ALA A 92 -6.53 6.51 -5.82
C ALA A 92 -5.37 5.83 -6.55
N ILE A 93 -4.27 5.54 -5.85
CA ILE A 93 -3.10 4.86 -6.41
C ILE A 93 -3.45 3.43 -6.86
N LEU A 94 -4.14 2.66 -6.00
CA LEU A 94 -4.53 1.29 -6.30
C LEU A 94 -5.53 1.21 -7.46
N LEU A 95 -6.46 2.16 -7.54
CA LEU A 95 -7.39 2.28 -8.66
C LEU A 95 -6.62 2.54 -9.96
N PHE A 96 -5.65 3.47 -9.93
CA PHE A 96 -4.85 3.81 -11.11
C PHE A 96 -4.03 2.64 -11.66
N ILE A 97 -3.44 1.81 -10.79
CA ILE A 97 -2.70 0.61 -11.22
C ILE A 97 -3.58 -0.62 -11.47
N GLY A 98 -4.91 -0.50 -11.35
CA GLY A 98 -5.84 -1.61 -11.56
C GLY A 98 -5.74 -2.73 -10.50
N ARG A 99 -5.37 -2.38 -9.26
CA ARG A 99 -5.20 -3.34 -8.13
C ARG A 99 -6.18 -3.10 -6.98
N LEU A 100 -7.11 -2.16 -7.10
CA LEU A 100 -8.17 -1.95 -6.13
C LEU A 100 -9.31 -2.97 -6.37
N PRO A 101 -9.58 -3.90 -5.43
CA PRO A 101 -10.69 -4.84 -5.58
C PRO A 101 -12.04 -4.10 -5.53
N ASP A 102 -13.03 -4.63 -6.25
CA ASP A 102 -14.40 -4.10 -6.22
C ASP A 102 -14.98 -4.15 -4.80
N GLY A 103 -15.65 -3.08 -4.38
CA GLY A 103 -16.27 -2.97 -3.06
C GLY A 103 -15.29 -2.70 -1.91
N TYR A 104 -13.98 -2.60 -2.18
CA TYR A 104 -12.97 -2.48 -1.12
C TYR A 104 -12.94 -1.05 -0.54
N CYS A 105 -13.28 -0.94 0.75
CA CYS A 105 -13.38 0.33 1.47
C CYS A 105 -14.27 1.37 0.77
N ASP A 106 -15.46 0.98 0.32
CA ASP A 106 -16.41 1.88 -0.38
C ASP A 106 -16.81 3.11 0.41
N HIS A 107 -16.83 3.00 1.74
CA HIS A 107 -17.07 4.12 2.66
C HIS A 107 -15.99 5.22 2.61
N ILE A 108 -14.85 4.96 1.96
CA ILE A 108 -13.75 5.93 1.80
C ILE A 108 -13.78 6.49 0.39
N GLU A 109 -13.94 7.81 0.27
CA GLU A 109 -13.88 8.51 -1.00
C GLU A 109 -12.48 8.45 -1.61
N ILE A 110 -12.39 8.44 -2.94
CA ILE A 110 -11.12 8.43 -3.66
C ILE A 110 -10.59 9.86 -3.79
N SER A 111 -9.30 10.06 -3.51
CA SER A 111 -8.68 11.38 -3.60
C SER A 111 -8.63 11.86 -5.06
N LYS A 112 -9.51 12.81 -5.40
CA LYS A 112 -9.57 13.43 -6.74
C LYS A 112 -8.27 14.15 -7.11
N HIS A 113 -7.63 14.81 -6.14
CA HIS A 113 -6.35 15.48 -6.36
C HIS A 113 -5.23 14.47 -6.70
N CYS A 114 -5.16 13.36 -5.95
CA CYS A 114 -4.19 12.29 -6.24
C CYS A 114 -4.43 11.70 -7.63
N LEU A 115 -5.68 11.37 -7.98
CA LEU A 115 -6.04 10.89 -9.32
C LEU A 115 -5.67 11.88 -10.42
N GLY A 116 -5.89 13.17 -10.19
CA GLY A 116 -5.50 14.22 -11.13
C GLY A 116 -4.00 14.19 -11.40
N LYS A 117 -3.17 14.08 -10.35
CA LYS A 117 -1.72 13.95 -10.51
C LYS A 117 -1.31 12.67 -11.23
N LEU A 118 -1.95 11.54 -10.96
CA LEU A 118 -1.64 10.24 -11.59
C LEU A 118 -1.87 10.25 -13.11
N LYS A 119 -2.89 10.97 -13.58
CA LYS A 119 -3.23 11.05 -15.01
C LYS A 119 -2.26 11.90 -15.85
N VAL A 120 -1.34 12.62 -15.20
CA VAL A 120 -0.37 13.52 -15.85
C VAL A 120 1.02 12.87 -15.95
N ILE A 121 1.21 11.69 -15.35
CA ILE A 121 2.43 10.89 -15.41
C ILE A 121 2.38 10.00 -16.65
#